data_AF-A0A494Z0B4-F1
#
_entry.id   AF-A0A494Z0B4-F1
#
_cell.length_a   1.000
_cell.length_b   1.000
_cell.length_c   1.000
_cell.angle_alpha   90.00
_cell.angle_beta   90.00
_cell.angle_gamma   90.00
#
_symmetry.space_group_name_H-M   'P 1'
#
loop_
_entity.id
_entity.type
_entity.pdbx_description
1 polymer ?
#
loop_
_entity_poly.entity_id
_entity_poly.type
_entity_poly.pdbx_seq_one_letter_code
_entity_poly.pdbx_strand_id
1 'polypeptide(L)'
;MRHRASKILQFELISLAAAILLSIFAFILGYLFFVFLVFYIIIFSLLCDALINLHYGNTQQAGKQVLRGALLFILITYLAFSL
;
A
#
# COMPACT_ATOMS: atom_id res chain seq x y z
N MET A 1 32.54 38.90 -3.06
CA MET A 1 31.67 37.82 -3.61
C MET A 1 31.62 36.55 -2.75
N ARG A 2 32.66 36.22 -1.96
CA ARG A 2 32.76 35.02 -1.10
C ARG A 2 31.69 34.90 0.01
N HIS A 3 31.08 36.00 0.44
CA HIS A 3 30.07 36.02 1.51
C HIS A 3 28.67 35.54 1.08
N ARG A 4 28.29 35.68 -0.20
CA ARG A 4 27.00 35.14 -0.71
C ARG A 4 27.07 33.62 -0.91
N ALA A 5 28.20 33.09 -1.39
CA ALA A 5 28.38 31.66 -1.64
C ALA A 5 28.27 30.82 -0.35
N SER A 6 28.81 31.30 0.78
CA SER A 6 28.70 30.60 2.07
C SER A 6 27.26 30.49 2.57
N LYS A 7 26.42 31.51 2.34
CA LYS A 7 25.00 31.48 2.73
C LYS A 7 24.21 30.52 1.82
N ILE A 8 24.51 30.48 0.52
CA ILE A 8 23.88 29.55 -0.43
C ILE A 8 24.18 28.09 -0.04
N LEU A 9 25.45 27.79 0.28
CA LEU A 9 25.86 26.46 0.72
C LEU A 9 25.10 26.00 1.99
N GLN A 10 24.87 26.91 2.95
CA GLN A 10 24.09 26.61 4.16
C GLN A 10 22.62 26.29 3.83
N PHE A 11 22.02 27.04 2.90
CA PHE A 11 20.66 26.74 2.43
C PHE A 11 20.57 25.41 1.68
N GLU A 12 21.58 25.05 0.88
CA GLU A 12 21.66 23.74 0.23
C GLU A 12 21.76 22.60 1.24
N LEU A 13 22.56 22.75 2.29
CA LEU A 13 22.66 21.77 3.38
C LEU A 13 21.33 21.57 4.13
N ILE A 14 20.60 22.65 4.41
CA ILE A 14 19.28 22.57 5.05
C ILE A 14 18.26 21.93 4.10
N SER A 15 18.29 22.30 2.83
CA SER A 15 17.46 21.69 1.78
C SER A 15 17.72 20.18 1.65
N LEU A 16 18.99 19.77 1.67
CA LEU A 16 19.38 18.37 1.61
C LEU A 16 18.88 17.60 2.83
N ALA A 17 19.03 18.17 4.04
CA ALA A 17 18.52 17.57 5.26
C ALA A 17 17.00 17.42 5.24
N ALA A 18 16.27 18.44 4.76
CA ALA A 18 14.82 18.38 4.58
C ALA A 18 14.41 17.32 3.55
N ALA A 19 15.14 17.23 2.43
CA ALA A 19 14.88 16.21 1.40
C ALA A 19 15.06 14.78 1.94
N ILE A 20 16.07 14.54 2.78
CA ILE A 20 16.29 13.24 3.42
C ILE A 20 15.12 12.88 4.34
N LEU A 21 14.67 13.82 5.17
CA LEU A 21 13.53 13.61 6.07
C LEU A 21 12.23 13.34 5.29
N LEU A 22 11.96 14.12 4.24
CA LEU A 22 10.80 13.89 3.36
C LEU A 22 10.88 12.53 2.65
N SER A 23 12.07 12.11 2.23
CA SER A 23 12.26 10.80 1.58
C SER A 23 11.97 9.64 2.52
N ILE A 24 12.41 9.73 3.79
CA ILE A 24 12.10 8.72 4.81
C ILE A 24 10.59 8.67 5.06
N PHE A 25 9.95 9.83 5.20
CA PHE A 25 8.50 9.90 5.41
C PHE A 25 7.72 9.32 4.22
N ALA A 26 8.10 9.69 3.00
CA ALA A 26 7.51 9.16 1.77
C ALA A 26 7.73 7.64 1.64
N PHE A 27 8.88 7.13 2.06
CA PHE A 27 9.16 5.69 2.07
C PHE A 27 8.22 4.93 3.01
N ILE A 28 7.97 5.45 4.21
CA ILE A 28 7.05 4.85 5.18
C ILE A 28 5.61 4.83 4.63
N LEU A 29 5.14 5.97 4.10
CA LEU A 29 3.81 6.05 3.49
C LEU A 29 3.68 5.15 2.25
N GLY A 30 4.71 5.10 1.41
CA GLY A 30 4.75 4.26 0.22
C GLY A 30 4.71 2.77 0.58
N TYR A 31 5.43 2.36 1.62
CA TYR A 31 5.37 0.99 2.13
C TYR A 31 3.96 0.62 2.59
N LEU A 32 3.32 1.52 3.34
CA LEU A 32 1.94 1.31 3.80
C LEU A 32 0.96 1.15 2.63
N PHE A 33 1.06 2.02 1.61
CA PHE A 33 0.29 1.89 0.38
C PHE A 33 0.52 0.53 -0.30
N PHE A 34 1.77 0.08 -0.37
CA PHE A 34 2.12 -1.21 -0.98
C PHE A 34 1.51 -2.39 -0.21
N VAL A 35 1.48 -2.35 1.11
CA VAL A 35 0.81 -3.36 1.95
C VAL A 35 -0.67 -3.46 1.60
N PHE A 36 -1.37 -2.34 1.51
CA PHE A 36 -2.79 -2.33 1.09
C PHE A 36 -2.97 -2.89 -0.32
N LEU A 37 -2.10 -2.52 -1.27
CA LEU A 37 -2.15 -3.04 -2.63
C LEU A 37 -2.03 -4.58 -2.68
N VAL A 38 -1.07 -5.15 -1.93
CA VAL A 38 -0.88 -6.61 -1.85
C VAL A 38 -2.15 -7.30 -1.33
N PHE A 39 -2.78 -6.72 -0.31
CA PHE A 39 -4.02 -7.22 0.24
C PHE A 39 -5.17 -7.22 -0.78
N TYR A 40 -5.30 -6.17 -1.60
CA TYR A 40 -6.28 -6.15 -2.69
C TYR A 40 -5.99 -7.21 -3.76
N ILE A 41 -4.72 -7.45 -4.10
CA ILE A 41 -4.33 -8.52 -5.03
C ILE A 41 -4.71 -9.90 -4.48
N ILE A 42 -4.54 -10.13 -3.17
CA ILE A 42 -4.97 -11.39 -2.52
C ILE A 42 -6.48 -11.58 -2.65
N ILE A 43 -7.28 -10.54 -2.38
CA ILE A 43 -8.74 -10.61 -2.55
C ILE A 43 -9.10 -10.94 -3.99
N PHE A 44 -8.46 -10.28 -4.96
CA PHE A 44 -8.67 -10.55 -6.38
C PHE A 44 -8.33 -12.01 -6.72
N SER A 45 -7.23 -12.55 -6.20
CA SER A 45 -6.87 -13.96 -6.37
C SER A 45 -7.94 -14.91 -5.84
N LEU A 46 -8.52 -14.63 -4.66
CA LEU A 46 -9.60 -15.43 -4.08
C LEU A 46 -10.88 -15.39 -4.93
N LEU A 47 -11.18 -14.24 -5.55
CA LEU A 47 -12.31 -14.10 -6.46
C LEU A 47 -12.09 -14.89 -7.76
N CYS A 48 -10.88 -14.87 -8.31
CA CYS A 48 -10.52 -15.72 -9.46
C CYS A 48 -10.66 -17.20 -9.12
N ASP A 49 -10.16 -17.62 -7.96
CA ASP A 49 -10.30 -18.99 -7.47
C ASP A 49 -11.76 -19.39 -7.28
N ALA A 50 -12.61 -18.47 -6.79
CA ALA A 50 -14.04 -18.70 -6.67
C ALA A 50 -14.70 -18.91 -8.03
N LEU A 51 -14.36 -18.10 -9.03
CA LEU A 51 -14.87 -18.23 -10.40
C LEU A 51 -14.47 -19.57 -11.03
N ILE A 52 -13.22 -20.00 -10.83
CA ILE A 52 -12.74 -21.30 -11.28
C ILE A 52 -13.56 -22.42 -10.63
N ASN A 53 -13.73 -22.39 -9.30
CA ASN A 53 -14.51 -23.40 -8.58
C ASN A 53 -15.98 -23.42 -9.00
N LEU A 54 -16.55 -22.25 -9.34
CA LEU A 54 -17.92 -22.15 -9.85
C LEU A 54 -18.04 -22.83 -11.21
N HIS A 55 -17.04 -22.67 -12.09
CA HIS A 55 -17.01 -23.28 -13.42
C HIS A 55 -16.95 -24.82 -13.35
N TYR A 56 -16.20 -25.38 -12.39
CA TYR A 56 -16.12 -26.84 -12.17
C TYR A 56 -17.31 -27.42 -11.39
N GLY A 57 -18.35 -26.63 -11.08
CA GLY A 57 -19.54 -27.08 -10.34
C GLY A 57 -19.35 -27.19 -8.82
N ASN A 58 -18.18 -26.81 -8.29
CA ASN A 58 -17.88 -26.81 -6.86
C ASN A 58 -18.38 -25.54 -6.16
N THR A 59 -19.70 -25.33 -6.21
CA THR A 59 -20.39 -24.15 -5.67
C THR A 59 -20.12 -23.91 -4.18
N GLN A 60 -19.98 -24.97 -3.38
CA GLN A 60 -19.63 -24.84 -1.95
C GLN A 60 -18.23 -24.27 -1.72
N GLN A 61 -17.24 -24.65 -2.55
CA GLN A 61 -15.88 -24.12 -2.43
C GLN A 61 -15.81 -22.69 -2.96
N ALA A 62 -16.51 -22.42 -4.07
CA ALA A 62 -16.64 -21.08 -4.63
C ALA A 62 -17.26 -20.10 -3.61
N GLY A 63 -18.35 -20.48 -2.95
CA GLY A 63 -18.98 -19.64 -1.92
C GLY A 63 -18.05 -19.34 -0.74
N LYS A 64 -17.27 -20.33 -0.27
CA LYS A 64 -16.27 -20.13 0.79
C LYS A 64 -15.15 -19.17 0.37
N GLN A 65 -14.68 -19.29 -0.87
CA GLN A 65 -13.65 -18.41 -1.45
C GLN A 65 -14.15 -16.96 -1.52
N VAL A 66 -15.37 -16.73 -2.03
CA VAL A 66 -15.99 -15.40 -2.06
C VAL A 66 -16.16 -14.82 -0.66
N LEU A 67 -16.67 -15.61 0.29
CA LEU A 67 -16.88 -15.15 1.67
C LEU A 67 -15.55 -14.74 2.32
N ARG A 68 -14.49 -15.53 2.13
CA ARG A 68 -13.14 -15.18 2.61
C ARG A 68 -12.64 -13.88 1.98
N GLY A 69 -12.79 -13.73 0.67
CA GLY A 69 -12.43 -12.49 -0.03
C GLY A 69 -13.20 -11.28 0.49
N ALA A 70 -14.51 -11.42 0.73
CA ALA A 70 -15.36 -10.36 1.27
C ALA A 70 -14.97 -9.97 2.71
N LEU A 71 -14.72 -10.94 3.59
CA LEU A 71 -14.28 -10.68 4.96
C LEU A 71 -12.91 -9.98 5.00
N LEU A 72 -11.97 -10.43 4.16
CA LEU A 72 -10.68 -9.76 3.99
C LEU A 72 -10.86 -8.33 3.50
N PHE A 73 -11.69 -8.10 2.48
CA PHE A 73 -11.96 -6.77 1.95
C PHE A 73 -12.47 -5.81 3.03
N ILE A 74 -13.44 -6.24 3.84
CA ILE A 74 -14.00 -5.44 4.94
C ILE A 74 -12.91 -5.16 5.99
N LEU A 75 -12.14 -6.17 6.38
CA LEU A 75 -11.06 -6.03 7.36
C LEU A 75 -10.00 -5.04 6.90
N ILE A 76 -9.53 -5.16 5.65
CA ILE A 76 -8.49 -4.33 5.07
C ILE A 76 -8.99 -2.89 4.91
N THR A 77 -10.23 -2.71 4.46
CA THR A 77 -10.86 -1.39 4.35
C THR A 77 -10.98 -0.73 5.71
N TYR A 78 -11.45 -1.47 6.73
CA TYR A 78 -11.52 -0.97 8.10
C TYR A 78 -10.14 -0.58 8.64
N LEU A 79 -9.12 -1.42 8.42
CA LEU A 79 -7.75 -1.15 8.86
C LEU A 79 -7.16 0.08 8.16
N ALA A 80 -7.52 0.31 6.89
CA ALA A 80 -7.12 1.51 6.14
C ALA A 80 -7.74 2.80 6.69
N PHE A 81 -9.00 2.75 7.16
CA PHE A 81 -9.67 3.92 7.74
C PHE A 81 -9.35 4.14 9.23
N SER A 82 -8.88 3.11 9.93
CA SER A 82 -8.52 3.20 11.36
C SER A 82 -7.09 3.68 11.60
N LEU A 83 -6.23 3.66 10.58
CA LEU A 83 -4.81 4.05 10.66
C LEU A 83 -4.62 5.52 10.28
#